data_AF-A0A9Q4KXH6-F1
#
_entry.id   AF-A0A9Q4KXH6-F1
#
_cell.length_a   1.000
_cell.length_b   1.000
_cell.length_c   1.000
_cell.angle_alpha   90.00
_cell.angle_beta   90.00
_cell.angle_gamma   90.00
#
_symmetry.space_group_name_H-M   'P 1'
#
loop_
_entity.id
_entity.type
_entity.pdbx_description
1 polymer ?
#
loop_
_entity_poly.entity_id
_entity_poly.type
_entity_poly.pdbx_seq_one_letter_code
_entity_poly.pdbx_strand_id
1 'polypeptide(L)' 'MQGKKDELRHLELLKEKKELENSRPHGIDDMRRWKHSMGKILQELELYNK' A
#
# COMPACT_ATOMS: atom_id res chain seq x y z
N MET A 1 11.77 5.92 20.22
CA MET A 1 11.49 4.52 19.84
C MET A 1 9.98 4.31 19.84
N GLN A 2 9.35 4.51 18.69
CA GLN A 2 7.90 4.36 18.50
C GLN A 2 7.58 2.92 18.05
N GLY A 3 8.24 1.94 18.68
CA GLY A 3 8.57 0.63 18.11
C GLY A 3 7.48 -0.44 18.11
N LYS A 4 6.19 -0.12 18.24
CA LYS A 4 5.09 -1.11 18.10
C LYS A 4 3.95 -0.64 17.22
N LYS A 5 3.55 0.63 17.34
CA LYS A 5 2.50 1.22 16.49
C LYS A 5 2.98 1.35 15.03
N ASP A 6 4.25 1.70 14.86
CA ASP A 6 4.88 1.84 13.55
C ASP A 6 5.03 0.49 12.85
N GLU A 7 5.36 -0.56 13.61
CA GLU A 7 5.44 -1.94 13.09
C GLU A 7 4.06 -2.48 12.68
N LEU A 8 3.02 -2.23 13.47
CA LEU A 8 1.65 -2.61 13.12
C LEU A 8 1.18 -1.93 11.85
N ARG A 9 1.40 -0.61 11.71
CA ARG A 9 1.04 0.11 10.48
C ARG A 9 1.83 -0.38 9.27
N HIS A 10 3.12 -0.68 9.44
CA HIS A 10 3.93 -1.28 8.39
C HIS A 10 3.35 -2.63 7.91
N LEU A 11 2.98 -3.51 8.84
CA LEU A 11 2.35 -4.80 8.51
C LEU A 11 0.99 -4.63 7.83
N GLU A 12 0.18 -3.66 8.27
CA GLU A 12 -1.10 -3.32 7.62
C GLU A 12 -0.89 -2.85 6.19
N LEU A 13 0.07 -1.96 5.94
CA LEU A 13 0.39 -1.48 4.59
C LEU A 13 0.84 -2.62 3.66
N LEU A 14 1.63 -3.57 4.16
CA LEU A 14 2.02 -4.76 3.40
C LEU A 14 0.81 -5.64 3.05
N LYS A 15 -0.15 -5.76 3.97
CA LYS A 15 -1.40 -6.48 3.74
C LYS A 15 -2.27 -5.76 2.71
N GLU A 16 -2.50 -4.45 2.87
CA GLU A 16 -3.27 -3.61 1.94
C GLU A 16 -2.66 -3.66 0.53
N LYS A 17 -1.32 -3.58 0.42
CA LYS A 17 -0.60 -3.74 -0.85
C LYS A 17 -0.95 -5.06 -1.53
N LYS A 18 -0.90 -6.18 -0.79
CA LYS A 18 -1.17 -7.52 -1.32
C LYS A 18 -2.63 -7.68 -1.74
N GLU A 19 -3.57 -7.17 -0.95
CA GLU A 19 -5.00 -7.18 -1.29
C GLU A 19 -5.28 -6.35 -2.54
N LEU A 20 -4.61 -5.20 -2.68
CA LEU A 20 -4.71 -4.36 -3.85
C LEU A 20 -4.09 -5.04 -5.08
N GLU A 21 -2.94 -5.71 -4.96
CA GLU A 21 -2.34 -6.52 -6.03
C GLU A 21 -3.29 -7.63 -6.53
N ASN A 22 -3.99 -8.31 -5.62
CA ASN A 22 -4.97 -9.36 -5.96
C ASN A 22 -6.24 -8.82 -6.64
N SER A 23 -6.56 -7.53 -6.45
CA SER A 23 -7.74 -6.87 -7.03
C SER A 23 -7.39 -5.99 -8.24
N ARG A 24 -6.23 -6.21 -8.86
CA ARG A 24 -5.77 -5.43 -10.02
C ARG A 24 -6.79 -5.51 -11.17
N PRO A 25 -7.42 -4.39 -11.54
CA PRO A 25 -8.42 -4.38 -12.58
C PRO A 25 -7.78 -4.41 -13.97
N HIS A 26 -8.58 -4.79 -14.97
CA HIS A 26 -8.17 -4.79 -16.39
C HIS A 26 -8.72 -3.58 -17.17
N GLY A 27 -9.74 -2.89 -16.65
CA GLY A 27 -10.32 -1.69 -17.26
C GLY A 27 -9.44 -0.45 -17.07
N ILE A 28 -9.37 0.43 -18.06
CA ILE A 28 -8.47 1.59 -18.07
C ILE A 28 -8.78 2.57 -16.92
N ASP A 29 -10.06 2.90 -16.71
CA ASP A 29 -10.46 3.85 -15.67
C ASP A 29 -10.25 3.29 -14.26
N ASP A 30 -10.57 2.02 -14.07
CA ASP A 30 -10.33 1.33 -12.80
C ASP A 30 -8.83 1.16 -12.55
N MET A 31 -8.03 0.90 -13.59
CA MET A 31 -6.57 0.81 -13.48
C MET A 31 -5.95 2.14 -13.06
N ARG A 32 -6.52 3.27 -13.50
CA ARG A 32 -6.07 4.60 -13.05
C ARG A 32 -6.30 4.80 -11.55
N ARG A 33 -7.48 4.41 -11.04
CA ARG A 33 -7.80 4.47 -9.60
C ARG A 33 -6.93 3.51 -8.81
N TRP A 34 -6.76 2.28 -9.30
CA TRP A 34 -5.90 1.27 -8.71
C TRP A 34 -4.46 1.75 -8.58
N LYS A 35 -3.89 2.34 -9.64
CA LYS A 35 -2.52 2.88 -9.63
C LYS A 35 -2.37 4.01 -8.60
N HIS A 36 -3.38 4.86 -8.46
CA HIS A 36 -3.37 5.94 -7.45
C HIS A 36 -3.36 5.38 -6.02
N SER A 37 -4.23 4.42 -5.73
CA SER A 37 -4.27 3.76 -4.42
C SER A 37 -2.96 3.01 -4.12
N MET A 38 -2.43 2.28 -5.10
CA MET A 38 -1.16 1.56 -4.97
C MET A 38 0.00 2.54 -4.71
N GLY A 39 0.03 3.66 -5.43
CA GLY A 39 1.04 4.69 -5.25
C GLY A 39 1.06 5.28 -3.83
N LYS A 40 -0.11 5.48 -3.20
CA LYS A 40 -0.19 5.94 -1.82
C LYS A 40 0.38 4.92 -0.83
N ILE A 41 0.02 3.64 -0.98
CA ILE A 41 0.52 2.57 -0.11
C ILE A 41 2.04 2.47 -0.23
N LEU A 42 2.58 2.53 -1.45
CA LEU A 42 4.03 2.49 -1.67
C LEU A 42 4.76 3.69 -1.06
N GLN A 43 4.22 4.91 -1.22
CA GLN A 43 4.80 6.11 -0.60
C GLN A 43 4.85 6.02 0.92
N GLU A 44 3.82 5.45 1.55
CA GLU A 44 3.80 5.27 3.00
C GLU A 44 4.79 4.18 3.43
N LEU A 45 4.90 3.08 2.68
CA LEU A 45 5.90 2.02 2.91
C LEU A 45 7.34 2.53 2.81
N GLU A 46 7.62 3.47 1.91
CA GLU A 46 8.96 4.09 1.78
C GLU A 46 9.42 4.81 3.06
N LEU A 47 8.49 5.27 3.90
CA LEU A 47 8.81 5.91 5.18
C LEU A 47 9.38 4.94 6.21
N TYR A 48 9.16 3.63 6.04
CA TYR A 48 9.66 2.57 6.91
C TYR A 48 10.99 1.97 6.45
N ASN A 49 11.43 2.29 5.22
CA ASN A 49 12.71 1.85 4.65
C ASN A 49 13.85 2.87 4.84
N LYS A 50 13.61 3.95 5.59
CA LYS A 50 14.60 4.99 5.97
C LYS A 50 15.06 4.81 7.40
#